data_AF-M2X9L1-F1
#
_entry.id   AF-M2X9L1-F1
#
_cell.length_a   1.000
_cell.length_b   1.000
_cell.length_c   1.000
_cell.angle_alpha   90.00
_cell.angle_beta   90.00
_cell.angle_gamma   90.00
#
_symmetry.space_group_name_H-M   'P 1'
#
loop_
_entity.id
_entity.type
_entity.pdbx_description
1 polymer ?
#
loop_
_entity_poly.entity_id
_entity_poly.type
_entity_poly.pdbx_seq_one_letter_code
_entity_poly.pdbx_strand_id
1 'polypeptide(L)'
;MVDVVACDAADRESLKKLLDSIPDLSGVVHAAGTLDDGVIVSLNSARLQRVMRPKIDAAWNLHHLTLDRDLSMFVLFSSVSSIFGSAGQANYAAANAALEALAHHRVGLGLPAVALAWGLWEQTSGMTAHLTDVDRRRTARDGVLALSSRDGLALFDAGVAADHPTLVAARLELSRLGSILVSGLKPAKITRAVASPDSGTLVDRMAGMPTRQRTRALTDLVRDTVADVLGHTGREDIGADDSFRDLGLDSLTAVELRNRLSTAAGVALPSTLVFDHPTARAVAERLDSELLGRVSGTAPVRAEMPSASSDSNDPIVIVSMACRYPGGVGSPEQLWTLLSEEQDVVAGFPTDRGWDLDGLFDPDPDHPGTSYTRFGGFLDDVAGFDAGLFGISPREALVMDPQQRLLLESTWELLERAGISPDSLRGSSTGVFVGTNGQDYGTRLGTVPAEAEGYLLTGTAGSVISGRISYVFGFEGPAVTVDT
;
A
#
# COMPACT_ATOMS: atom_id res chain seq x y z
N MET A 1 -26.47 34.19 24.86
CA MET A 1 -25.83 34.97 23.78
C MET A 1 -24.70 34.11 23.26
N VAL A 2 -24.54 34.00 21.95
CA VAL A 2 -23.45 33.24 21.33
C VAL A 2 -22.75 34.20 20.38
N ASP A 3 -21.47 34.43 20.62
CA ASP A 3 -20.64 35.28 19.77
C ASP A 3 -19.76 34.39 18.89
N VAL A 4 -19.73 34.69 17.60
CA VAL A 4 -18.90 34.00 16.62
C VAL A 4 -17.85 34.98 16.14
N VAL A 5 -16.58 34.66 16.40
CA VAL A 5 -15.44 35.54 16.11
C VAL A 5 -14.44 34.79 15.24
N ALA A 6 -13.92 35.46 14.20
CA ALA A 6 -12.85 34.92 13.39
C ALA A 6 -11.52 35.01 14.15
N CYS A 7 -10.91 33.85 14.44
CA CYS A 7 -9.62 33.76 15.11
C CYS A 7 -8.92 32.44 14.74
N ASP A 8 -7.66 32.51 14.30
CA ASP A 8 -6.79 31.33 14.18
C ASP A 8 -6.12 31.10 15.54
N ALA A 9 -6.52 30.05 16.25
CA ALA A 9 -5.96 29.73 17.57
C ALA A 9 -4.47 29.32 17.52
N ALA A 10 -3.98 28.89 16.35
CA ALA A 10 -2.56 28.61 16.16
C ALA A 10 -1.72 29.90 15.99
N ASP A 11 -2.35 31.04 15.70
CA ASP A 11 -1.70 32.35 15.79
C ASP A 11 -1.86 32.92 17.21
N ARG A 12 -0.75 32.93 17.95
CA ARG A 12 -0.70 33.36 19.35
C ARG A 12 -1.21 34.80 19.54
N GLU A 13 -0.88 35.72 18.65
CA GLU A 13 -1.25 37.13 18.81
C GLU A 13 -2.74 37.36 18.56
N SER A 14 -3.29 36.68 17.54
CA SER A 14 -4.72 36.69 17.27
C SER A 14 -5.51 36.08 18.43
N LEU A 15 -5.07 34.93 18.95
CA LEU A 15 -5.70 34.29 20.10
C LEU A 15 -5.62 35.15 21.36
N LYS A 16 -4.48 35.79 21.62
CA LYS A 16 -4.32 36.69 22.77
C LYS A 16 -5.33 37.84 22.71
N LYS A 17 -5.46 38.51 21.55
CA LYS A 17 -6.43 39.60 21.37
C LYS A 17 -7.86 39.15 21.65
N LEU A 18 -8.23 37.94 21.21
CA LEU A 18 -9.53 37.36 21.50
C LEU A 18 -9.72 37.12 23.01
N LEU A 19 -8.76 36.47 23.67
CA LEU A 19 -8.84 36.16 25.11
C LEU A 19 -8.86 37.43 25.98
N ASP A 20 -8.14 38.48 25.59
CA ASP A 20 -8.17 39.78 26.29
C ASP A 20 -9.54 40.46 26.20
N SER A 21 -10.34 40.17 25.18
CA SER A 21 -11.72 40.68 25.05
C SER A 21 -12.74 39.95 25.93
N ILE A 22 -12.34 38.85 26.60
CA ILE A 22 -13.18 38.01 27.45
C ILE A 22 -12.59 38.02 28.87
N PRO A 23 -12.87 39.05 29.70
CA PRO A 23 -12.29 39.16 31.04
C PRO A 23 -12.72 38.01 31.97
N ASP A 24 -13.98 37.58 31.88
CA ASP A 24 -14.59 36.57 32.75
C ASP A 24 -14.52 35.14 32.15
N LEU A 25 -13.45 34.83 31.41
CA LEU A 25 -13.25 33.51 30.81
C LEU A 25 -13.16 32.43 31.92
N SER A 26 -14.17 31.57 31.99
CA SER A 26 -14.28 30.53 33.02
C SER A 26 -13.91 29.12 32.52
N GLY A 27 -13.83 28.90 31.21
CA GLY A 27 -13.50 27.58 30.68
C GLY A 27 -13.08 27.61 29.22
N VAL A 28 -12.34 26.58 28.80
CA VAL A 28 -11.88 26.42 27.42
C VAL A 28 -12.30 25.05 26.91
N VAL A 29 -12.86 25.02 25.69
CA VAL A 29 -13.09 23.80 24.92
C VAL A 29 -12.36 23.91 23.59
N HIS A 30 -11.27 23.16 23.45
CA HIS A 30 -10.49 23.10 22.22
C HIS A 30 -10.98 21.96 21.33
N ALA A 31 -11.84 22.31 20.36
CA ALA A 31 -12.43 21.39 19.39
C ALA A 31 -11.86 21.54 17.96
N ALA A 32 -10.74 22.26 17.80
CA ALA A 32 -10.15 22.49 16.49
C ALA A 32 -9.40 21.25 15.98
N GLY A 33 -9.48 21.03 14.67
CA GLY A 33 -8.77 19.95 14.00
C GLY A 33 -9.11 19.87 12.52
N THR A 34 -8.21 19.23 11.77
CA THR A 34 -8.36 18.92 10.35
C THR A 34 -7.76 17.55 10.10
N LEU A 35 -8.15 16.93 8.99
CA LEU A 35 -7.66 15.63 8.55
C LEU A 35 -6.88 15.77 7.24
N ASP A 36 -5.86 14.92 7.06
CA ASP A 36 -5.06 14.80 5.85
C ASP A 36 -4.44 13.40 5.85
N ASP A 37 -5.29 12.40 5.60
CA ASP A 37 -4.96 10.99 5.80
C ASP A 37 -4.00 10.49 4.70
N GLY A 38 -3.00 9.72 5.10
CA GLY A 38 -2.02 9.11 4.21
C GLY A 38 -1.15 8.08 4.92
N VAL A 39 -0.62 7.14 4.14
CA VAL A 39 0.41 6.21 4.61
C VAL A 39 1.67 6.98 5.05
N ILE A 40 2.42 6.45 6.01
CA ILE A 40 3.59 7.13 6.61
C ILE A 40 4.58 7.60 5.52
N VAL A 41 4.83 6.78 4.50
CA VAL A 41 5.74 7.10 3.38
C VAL A 41 5.26 8.27 2.50
N SER A 42 3.98 8.61 2.56
CA SER A 42 3.37 9.73 1.81
C SER A 42 3.25 11.01 2.64
N LEU A 43 3.65 10.99 3.91
CA LEU A 43 3.61 12.16 4.79
C LEU A 43 4.84 13.04 4.55
N ASN A 44 4.60 14.30 4.20
CA ASN A 44 5.61 15.33 4.12
C ASN A 44 5.36 16.42 5.18
N SER A 45 6.30 17.35 5.33
CA SER A 45 6.21 18.42 6.34
C SER A 45 4.93 19.25 6.22
N ALA A 46 4.45 19.53 5.01
CA ALA A 46 3.24 20.32 4.81
C ALA A 46 1.98 19.56 5.27
N ARG A 47 1.89 18.25 4.98
CA ARG A 47 0.79 17.38 5.44
C ARG A 47 0.75 17.24 6.96
N LEU A 48 1.93 17.10 7.57
CA LEU A 48 2.08 17.05 9.03
C LEU A 48 1.63 18.38 9.66
N GLN A 49 2.17 19.50 9.18
CA GLN A 49 1.83 20.83 9.69
C GLN A 49 0.33 21.13 9.58
N ARG A 50 -0.32 20.76 8.48
CA ARG A 50 -1.77 20.98 8.32
C ARG A 50 -2.59 20.35 9.43
N VAL A 51 -2.25 19.14 9.86
CA VAL A 51 -2.99 18.40 10.90
C VAL A 51 -2.53 18.78 12.31
N MET A 52 -1.23 18.99 12.50
CA MET A 52 -0.64 19.30 13.80
C MET A 52 -0.95 20.72 14.25
N ARG A 53 -0.88 21.72 13.36
CA ARG A 53 -1.06 23.14 13.70
C ARG A 53 -2.37 23.45 14.46
N PRO A 54 -3.56 23.04 13.97
CA PRO A 54 -4.81 23.35 14.68
C PRO A 54 -4.98 22.57 15.99
N LYS A 55 -4.21 21.52 16.26
CA LYS A 55 -4.27 20.74 17.50
C LYS A 55 -3.14 21.12 18.46
N ILE A 56 -1.90 20.95 18.05
CA ILE A 56 -0.71 21.14 18.88
C ILE A 56 -0.47 22.63 19.13
N ASP A 57 -0.23 23.43 18.09
CA ASP A 57 0.15 24.83 18.25
C ASP A 57 -0.98 25.63 18.92
N ALA A 58 -2.22 25.40 18.48
CA ALA A 58 -3.39 26.04 19.06
C ALA A 58 -3.60 25.68 20.55
N ALA A 59 -3.52 24.41 20.92
CA ALA A 59 -3.67 24.01 22.31
C ALA A 59 -2.51 24.50 23.20
N TRP A 60 -1.30 24.55 22.64
CA TRP A 60 -0.13 25.09 23.33
C TRP A 60 -0.25 26.60 23.58
N ASN A 61 -0.75 27.35 22.60
CA ASN A 61 -1.05 28.77 22.78
C ASN A 61 -2.14 28.98 23.84
N LEU A 62 -3.23 28.22 23.77
CA LEU A 62 -4.30 28.26 24.79
C LEU A 62 -3.74 27.98 26.18
N HIS A 63 -2.90 26.95 26.32
CA HIS A 63 -2.29 26.63 27.60
C HIS A 63 -1.52 27.81 28.17
N HIS A 64 -0.61 28.42 27.39
CA HIS A 64 0.22 29.51 27.85
C HIS A 64 -0.52 30.81 28.12
N LEU A 65 -1.51 31.14 27.29
CA LEU A 65 -2.26 32.39 27.40
C LEU A 65 -3.35 32.36 28.49
N THR A 66 -3.58 31.20 29.10
CA THR A 66 -4.53 31.03 30.20
C THR A 66 -3.90 30.44 31.47
N LEU A 67 -2.58 30.57 31.64
CA LEU A 67 -1.87 30.09 32.85
C LEU A 67 -2.28 30.86 34.11
N ASP A 68 -2.56 32.15 33.95
CA ASP A 68 -2.93 33.10 35.00
C ASP A 68 -4.44 33.29 35.15
N ARG A 69 -5.24 32.51 34.41
CA ARG A 69 -6.71 32.55 34.43
C ARG A 69 -7.26 31.45 35.33
N ASP A 70 -8.23 31.79 36.17
CA ASP A 70 -8.93 30.85 37.04
C ASP A 70 -10.01 30.10 36.25
N LEU A 71 -9.58 29.14 35.43
CA LEU A 71 -10.48 28.30 34.66
C LEU A 71 -11.07 27.20 35.55
N SER A 72 -12.35 26.90 35.38
CA SER A 72 -13.00 25.72 35.96
C SER A 72 -12.84 24.48 35.08
N MET A 73 -12.59 24.65 33.78
CA MET A 73 -12.40 23.54 32.84
C MET A 73 -11.46 23.89 31.67
N PHE A 74 -10.73 22.89 31.19
CA PHE A 74 -9.92 22.98 29.97
C PHE A 74 -10.01 21.65 29.21
N VAL A 75 -10.89 21.59 28.22
CA VAL A 75 -11.22 20.35 27.52
C VAL A 75 -10.52 20.30 26.17
N LEU A 76 -9.81 19.22 25.90
CA LEU A 76 -9.12 18.96 24.64
C LEU A 76 -9.83 17.84 23.88
N PHE A 77 -10.26 18.10 22.64
CA PHE A 77 -10.86 17.09 21.79
C PHE A 77 -9.78 16.26 21.10
N SER A 78 -9.51 15.11 21.68
CA SER A 78 -8.66 14.06 21.13
C SER A 78 -9.49 13.06 20.30
N SER A 79 -8.88 11.97 19.85
CA SER A 79 -9.52 10.91 19.06
C SER A 79 -9.03 9.55 19.52
N VAL A 80 -9.88 8.53 19.47
CA VAL A 80 -9.47 7.13 19.72
C VAL A 80 -8.36 6.63 18.77
N SER A 81 -8.09 7.33 17.67
CA SER A 81 -6.97 7.03 16.77
C SER A 81 -5.59 7.13 17.44
N SER A 82 -5.41 7.97 18.47
CA SER A 82 -4.17 8.01 19.27
C SER A 82 -3.99 6.76 20.13
N ILE A 83 -5.10 6.11 20.51
CA ILE A 83 -5.13 4.97 21.44
C ILE A 83 -5.06 3.64 20.70
N PHE A 84 -5.91 3.47 19.69
CA PHE A 84 -6.02 2.22 18.93
C PHE A 84 -5.25 2.22 17.62
N GLY A 85 -4.77 3.38 17.19
CA GLY A 85 -4.32 3.59 15.81
C GLY A 85 -5.49 3.67 14.85
N SER A 86 -5.23 4.22 13.67
CA SER A 86 -6.15 4.19 12.54
C SER A 86 -5.32 4.20 11.25
N ALA A 87 -5.67 3.31 10.31
CA ALA A 87 -4.90 3.13 9.10
C ALA A 87 -4.92 4.43 8.27
N GLY A 88 -3.75 4.90 7.85
CA GLY A 88 -3.61 6.17 7.13
C GLY A 88 -3.68 7.43 8.01
N GLN A 89 -3.84 7.34 9.33
CA GLN A 89 -4.03 8.51 10.20
C GLN A 89 -2.84 8.76 11.14
N ALA A 90 -1.61 8.43 10.73
CA ALA A 90 -0.43 8.52 11.61
C ALA A 90 -0.16 9.96 12.11
N ASN A 91 -0.31 10.96 11.23
CA ASN A 91 -0.22 12.38 11.57
C ASN A 91 -1.30 12.83 12.56
N TYR A 92 -2.55 12.40 12.34
CA TYR A 92 -3.69 12.72 13.19
C TYR A 92 -3.59 12.05 14.56
N ALA A 93 -3.23 10.77 14.61
CA ALA A 93 -2.99 10.04 15.84
C ALA A 93 -1.90 10.72 16.69
N ALA A 94 -0.78 11.12 16.07
CA ALA A 94 0.29 11.85 16.75
C ALA A 94 -0.17 13.22 17.29
N ALA A 95 -0.94 13.98 16.52
CA ALA A 95 -1.48 15.28 16.95
C ALA A 95 -2.43 15.14 18.15
N ASN A 96 -3.24 14.09 18.19
CA ASN A 96 -4.15 13.79 19.29
C ASN A 96 -3.41 13.29 20.55
N ALA A 97 -2.38 12.45 20.39
CA ALA A 97 -1.52 12.03 21.50
C ALA A 97 -0.81 13.23 22.16
N ALA A 98 -0.45 14.27 21.40
CA ALA A 98 0.11 15.50 21.95
C ALA A 98 -0.90 16.28 22.82
N LEU A 99 -2.20 16.26 22.47
CA LEU A 99 -3.26 16.85 23.29
C LEU A 99 -3.40 16.12 24.63
N GLU A 100 -3.34 14.79 24.60
CA GLU A 100 -3.39 13.96 25.81
C GLU A 100 -2.20 14.25 26.72
N ALA A 101 -0.99 14.34 26.14
CA ALA A 101 0.20 14.74 26.88
C ALA A 101 0.07 16.15 27.50
N LEU A 102 -0.55 17.10 26.79
CA LEU A 102 -0.82 18.43 27.32
C LEU A 102 -1.82 18.42 28.49
N ALA A 103 -2.86 17.58 28.43
CA ALA A 103 -3.79 17.42 29.55
C ALA A 103 -3.07 16.90 30.80
N HIS A 104 -2.24 15.85 30.65
CA HIS A 104 -1.38 15.37 31.73
C HIS A 104 -0.44 16.45 32.27
N HIS A 105 0.18 17.23 31.39
CA HIS A 105 1.07 18.32 31.77
C HIS A 105 0.35 19.38 32.62
N ARG A 106 -0.84 19.84 32.17
CA ARG A 106 -1.64 20.83 32.90
C ARG A 106 -2.08 20.34 34.27
N VAL A 107 -2.59 19.11 34.36
CA VAL A 107 -2.97 18.49 35.64
C VAL A 107 -1.75 18.38 36.58
N GLY A 108 -0.58 18.06 36.04
CA GLY A 108 0.68 18.06 36.81
C GLY A 108 1.09 19.43 37.37
N LEU A 109 0.61 20.52 36.78
CA LEU A 109 0.77 21.89 37.27
C LEU A 109 -0.35 22.32 38.24
N GLY A 110 -1.29 21.44 38.56
CA GLY A 110 -2.48 21.77 39.37
C GLY A 110 -3.53 22.58 38.61
N LEU A 111 -3.44 22.65 37.27
CA LEU A 111 -4.41 23.33 36.43
C LEU A 111 -5.44 22.32 35.90
N PRO A 112 -6.71 22.72 35.71
CA PRO A 112 -7.71 21.82 35.13
C PRO A 112 -7.32 21.48 33.69
N ALA A 113 -7.46 20.20 33.35
CA ALA A 113 -7.49 19.73 31.97
C ALA A 113 -8.06 18.31 31.85
N VAL A 114 -8.77 18.05 30.76
CA VAL A 114 -9.13 16.70 30.33
C VAL A 114 -9.05 16.58 28.81
N ALA A 115 -8.37 15.55 28.32
CA ALA A 115 -8.40 15.14 26.92
C ALA A 115 -9.43 14.03 26.73
N LEU A 116 -10.43 14.27 25.88
CA LEU A 116 -11.45 13.28 25.53
C LEU A 116 -11.10 12.66 24.18
N ALA A 117 -10.68 11.41 24.18
CA ALA A 117 -10.40 10.63 22.99
C ALA A 117 -11.72 10.13 22.40
N TRP A 118 -12.26 10.89 21.45
CA TRP A 118 -13.57 10.63 20.85
C TRP A 118 -13.57 9.48 19.85
N GLY A 119 -14.62 8.65 19.93
CA GLY A 119 -14.98 7.69 18.88
C GLY A 119 -15.67 8.34 17.68
N LEU A 120 -16.21 7.51 16.80
CA LEU A 120 -16.97 7.99 15.64
C LEU A 120 -18.30 8.63 16.08
N TRP A 121 -18.58 9.84 15.62
CA TRP A 121 -19.88 10.49 15.81
C TRP A 121 -20.84 10.09 14.67
N GLU A 122 -22.11 9.85 15.01
CA GLU A 122 -23.16 9.48 14.06
C GLU A 122 -23.47 10.62 13.07
N GLN A 123 -23.46 11.86 13.55
CA GLN A 123 -23.74 13.03 12.74
C GLN A 123 -22.56 13.33 11.79
N THR A 124 -22.86 13.52 10.51
CA THR A 124 -21.92 14.06 9.54
C THR A 124 -21.56 15.49 9.92
N SER A 125 -20.27 15.74 10.17
CA SER A 125 -19.67 17.04 10.40
C SER A 125 -18.74 17.40 9.24
N GLY A 126 -18.23 18.64 9.18
CA GLY A 126 -17.21 19.00 8.18
C GLY A 126 -15.97 18.11 8.20
N MET A 127 -15.63 17.53 9.36
CA MET A 127 -14.51 16.59 9.51
C MET A 127 -14.89 15.17 9.09
N THR A 128 -16.14 14.72 9.25
CA THR A 128 -16.59 13.36 8.92
C THR A 128 -17.36 13.26 7.60
N ALA A 129 -17.49 14.36 6.86
CA ALA A 129 -18.24 14.44 5.61
C ALA A 129 -17.64 13.60 4.47
N HIS A 130 -16.35 13.31 4.52
CA HIS A 130 -15.64 12.49 3.55
C HIS A 130 -15.75 10.98 3.84
N LEU A 131 -16.24 10.58 5.02
CA LEU A 131 -16.38 9.17 5.37
C LEU A 131 -17.54 8.56 4.61
N THR A 132 -17.25 7.51 3.86
CA THR A 132 -18.25 6.72 3.14
C THR A 132 -19.03 5.82 4.10
N ASP A 133 -20.15 5.25 3.64
CA ASP A 133 -20.85 4.22 4.40
C ASP A 133 -19.98 2.97 4.62
N VAL A 134 -19.00 2.73 3.75
CA VAL A 134 -18.00 1.67 3.91
C VAL A 134 -17.08 1.97 5.09
N ASP A 135 -16.55 3.20 5.20
CA ASP A 135 -15.70 3.60 6.33
C ASP A 135 -16.42 3.48 7.68
N ARG A 136 -17.70 3.82 7.70
CA ARG A 136 -18.55 3.71 8.91
C ARG A 136 -18.80 2.25 9.29
N ARG A 137 -19.11 1.39 8.31
CA ARG A 137 -19.30 -0.05 8.54
C ARG A 137 -18.00 -0.74 8.96
N ARG A 138 -16.86 -0.34 8.40
CA ARG A 138 -15.52 -0.79 8.81
C ARG A 138 -15.27 -0.47 10.28
N THR A 139 -15.41 0.80 10.66
CA THR A 139 -15.20 1.27 12.05
C THR A 139 -16.09 0.52 13.05
N ALA A 140 -17.36 0.29 12.70
CA ALA A 140 -18.30 -0.48 13.51
C ALA A 140 -17.93 -1.98 13.63
N ARG A 141 -17.37 -2.57 12.57
CA ARG A 141 -16.87 -3.97 12.59
C ARG A 141 -15.64 -4.12 13.48
N ASP A 142 -14.76 -3.13 13.51
CA ASP A 142 -13.58 -3.08 14.38
C ASP A 142 -13.93 -2.73 15.85
N GLY A 143 -15.22 -2.65 16.18
CA GLY A 143 -15.71 -2.48 17.55
C GLY A 143 -15.87 -1.03 18.00
N VAL A 144 -15.69 -0.04 17.12
CA VAL A 144 -15.96 1.38 17.42
C VAL A 144 -17.28 1.79 16.77
N LEU A 145 -18.35 1.83 17.57
CA LEU A 145 -19.69 2.15 17.09
C LEU A 145 -19.91 3.66 17.05
N ALA A 146 -20.81 4.09 16.15
CA ALA A 146 -21.21 5.48 16.04
C ALA A 146 -21.93 5.95 17.33
N LEU A 147 -21.55 7.14 17.78
CA LEU A 147 -22.05 7.80 18.97
C LEU A 147 -23.04 8.90 18.56
N SER A 148 -24.25 8.87 19.14
CA SER A 148 -25.23 9.93 18.91
C SER A 148 -24.77 11.24 19.58
N SER A 149 -25.19 12.41 19.08
CA SER A 149 -24.87 13.68 19.73
C SER A 149 -25.35 13.75 21.18
N ARG A 150 -26.47 13.10 21.50
CA ARG A 150 -26.99 13.03 22.87
C ARG A 150 -26.03 12.27 23.78
N ASP A 151 -25.57 11.09 23.34
CA ASP A 151 -24.62 10.28 24.12
C ASP A 151 -23.24 10.95 24.18
N GLY A 152 -22.83 11.61 23.10
CA GLY A 152 -21.60 12.41 23.05
C GLY A 152 -21.59 13.54 24.07
N LEU A 153 -22.65 14.32 24.15
CA LEU A 153 -22.77 15.39 25.16
C LEU A 153 -22.85 14.83 26.59
N ALA A 154 -23.52 13.69 26.80
CA ALA A 154 -23.53 13.03 28.11
C ALA A 154 -22.12 12.54 28.51
N LEU A 155 -21.33 12.02 27.58
CA LEU A 155 -19.93 11.64 27.81
C LEU A 155 -19.03 12.85 28.00
N PHE A 156 -19.31 13.98 27.34
CA PHE A 156 -18.61 15.23 27.58
C PHE A 156 -18.80 15.68 29.03
N ASP A 157 -20.05 15.77 29.51
CA ASP A 157 -20.36 16.18 30.88
C ASP A 157 -19.72 15.24 31.90
N ALA A 158 -19.80 13.92 31.67
CA ALA A 158 -19.17 12.92 32.52
C ALA A 158 -17.64 13.03 32.51
N GLY A 159 -17.04 13.30 31.35
CA GLY A 159 -15.60 13.45 31.19
C GLY A 159 -15.04 14.71 31.85
N VAL A 160 -15.76 15.83 31.79
CA VAL A 160 -15.38 17.08 32.48
C VAL A 160 -15.48 16.94 33.99
N ALA A 161 -16.44 16.18 34.50
CA ALA A 161 -16.59 15.92 35.93
C ALA A 161 -15.62 14.85 36.47
N ALA A 162 -14.93 14.12 35.59
CA ALA A 162 -14.05 13.04 35.99
C ALA A 162 -12.65 13.56 36.35
N ASP A 163 -12.08 13.03 37.43
CA ASP A 163 -10.74 13.40 37.92
C ASP A 163 -9.65 12.56 37.21
N HIS A 164 -9.63 12.62 35.87
CA HIS A 164 -8.63 11.93 35.07
C HIS A 164 -8.22 12.76 33.85
N PRO A 165 -6.91 12.93 33.59
CA PRO A 165 -6.42 13.82 32.52
C PRO A 165 -6.76 13.33 31.10
N THR A 166 -6.97 12.03 30.89
CA THR A 166 -7.29 11.46 29.58
C THR A 166 -8.36 10.39 29.69
N LEU A 167 -9.44 10.49 28.90
CA LEU A 167 -10.54 9.53 28.90
C LEU A 167 -10.94 9.16 27.47
N VAL A 168 -11.32 7.90 27.26
CA VAL A 168 -11.91 7.44 26.00
C VAL A 168 -13.42 7.67 26.04
N ALA A 169 -13.91 8.51 25.14
CA ALA A 169 -15.32 8.82 24.97
C ALA A 169 -15.82 8.19 23.67
N ALA A 170 -16.03 6.88 23.70
CA ALA A 170 -16.43 6.09 22.54
C ALA A 170 -17.41 4.99 22.90
N ARG A 171 -18.30 4.65 21.96
CA ARG A 171 -19.15 3.47 22.08
C ARG A 171 -18.39 2.26 21.56
N LEU A 172 -17.98 1.37 22.45
CA LEU A 172 -17.11 0.24 22.12
C LEU A 172 -17.85 -1.10 22.24
N GLU A 173 -17.69 -1.96 21.25
CA GLU A 173 -18.07 -3.36 21.32
C GLU A 173 -16.83 -4.21 21.66
N LEU A 174 -16.60 -4.37 22.97
CA LEU A 174 -15.36 -4.97 23.51
C LEU A 174 -15.06 -6.39 23.00
N SER A 175 -16.09 -7.15 22.59
CA SER A 175 -15.93 -8.47 21.98
C SER A 175 -15.27 -8.44 20.60
N ARG A 176 -15.27 -7.28 19.93
CA ARG A 176 -14.69 -7.08 18.60
C ARG A 176 -13.35 -6.36 18.62
N LEU A 177 -12.98 -5.75 19.74
CA LEU A 177 -11.65 -5.19 19.93
C LEU A 177 -10.62 -6.32 20.10
N GLY A 178 -9.55 -6.29 19.31
CA GLY A 178 -8.51 -7.32 19.30
C GLY A 178 -7.89 -7.61 20.69
N SER A 179 -7.40 -8.85 20.87
CA SER A 179 -7.02 -9.43 22.17
C SER A 179 -5.95 -8.67 22.97
N ILE A 180 -5.10 -7.87 22.33
CA ILE A 180 -4.05 -7.07 23.00
C ILE A 180 -4.65 -5.91 23.82
N LEU A 181 -5.81 -5.37 23.43
CA LEU A 181 -6.42 -4.20 24.08
C LEU A 181 -7.32 -4.57 25.27
N VAL A 182 -7.84 -5.80 25.31
CA VAL A 182 -8.89 -6.22 26.26
C VAL A 182 -8.32 -6.79 27.57
N SER A 183 -7.02 -7.02 27.66
CA SER A 183 -6.37 -7.57 28.86
C SER A 183 -6.45 -6.64 30.08
N GLY A 184 -6.48 -5.32 29.87
CA GLY A 184 -6.61 -4.31 30.94
C GLY A 184 -8.03 -3.80 31.21
N LEU A 185 -9.00 -4.09 30.34
CA LEU A 185 -10.37 -3.53 30.39
C LEU A 185 -11.42 -4.48 30.95
N LYS A 186 -11.05 -5.72 31.33
CA LYS A 186 -11.97 -6.65 31.98
C LYS A 186 -12.06 -6.32 33.48
N PRO A 187 -13.22 -5.94 34.03
CA PRO A 187 -13.41 -5.96 35.47
C PRO A 187 -13.14 -7.38 35.96
N ALA A 188 -12.29 -7.52 36.99
CA ALA A 188 -11.90 -8.79 37.57
C ALA A 188 -13.12 -9.53 38.14
N LYS A 189 -13.81 -10.31 37.29
CA LYS A 189 -14.72 -11.36 37.72
C LYS A 189 -13.96 -12.67 37.61
N ILE A 190 -13.53 -13.18 38.76
CA ILE A 190 -13.11 -14.56 38.94
C ILE A 190 -14.36 -15.42 38.71
N THR A 191 -14.58 -15.83 37.46
CA THR A 191 -15.47 -16.94 37.15
C THR A 191 -14.62 -18.03 36.52
N ARG A 192 -14.48 -19.15 37.23
CA ARG A 192 -13.94 -20.40 36.70
C ARG A 192 -14.65 -20.71 35.38
N ALA A 193 -13.94 -20.52 34.28
CA ALA A 193 -14.38 -21.00 32.99
C ALA A 193 -14.14 -22.52 32.96
N VAL A 194 -15.24 -23.26 32.95
CA VAL A 194 -15.24 -24.66 32.52
C VAL A 194 -14.80 -24.65 31.05
N ALA A 195 -13.69 -25.32 30.76
CA ALA A 195 -13.21 -25.49 29.41
C ALA A 195 -14.23 -26.31 28.61
N SER A 196 -14.85 -25.70 27.61
CA SER A 196 -15.46 -26.45 26.51
C SER A 196 -14.34 -26.95 25.58
N PRO A 197 -14.24 -28.26 25.32
CA PRO A 197 -13.21 -28.82 24.46
C PRO A 197 -13.68 -28.76 23.01
N ASP A 198 -13.53 -27.61 22.35
CA ASP A 198 -13.46 -27.54 20.88
C ASP A 198 -13.08 -26.14 20.40
N SER A 199 -11.78 -25.85 20.36
CA SER A 199 -11.23 -24.76 19.54
C SER A 199 -9.74 -25.00 19.31
N GLY A 200 -9.44 -26.00 18.47
CA GLY A 200 -8.13 -26.03 17.82
C GLY A 200 -7.93 -24.75 17.00
N THR A 201 -6.70 -24.24 16.96
CA THR A 201 -6.33 -23.14 16.07
C THR A 201 -6.71 -23.48 14.63
N LEU A 202 -6.87 -22.49 13.74
CA LEU A 202 -7.10 -22.77 12.31
C LEU A 202 -6.06 -23.77 11.77
N VAL A 203 -4.82 -23.68 12.29
CA VAL A 203 -3.71 -24.62 12.04
C VAL A 203 -4.08 -26.06 12.40
N ASP A 204 -4.63 -26.31 13.60
CA ASP A 204 -5.01 -27.65 14.07
C ASP A 204 -6.14 -28.26 13.23
N ARG A 205 -7.10 -27.42 12.80
CA ARG A 205 -8.21 -27.86 11.93
C ARG A 205 -7.75 -28.17 10.52
N MET A 206 -6.80 -27.41 9.98
CA MET A 206 -6.30 -27.57 8.62
C MET A 206 -5.26 -28.70 8.50
N ALA A 207 -4.44 -28.93 9.54
CA ALA A 207 -3.39 -29.96 9.55
C ALA A 207 -3.93 -31.39 9.34
N GLY A 208 -5.17 -31.67 9.79
CA GLY A 208 -5.83 -32.96 9.62
C GLY A 208 -6.59 -33.16 8.30
N MET A 209 -6.72 -32.12 7.45
CA MET A 209 -7.51 -32.19 6.22
C MET A 209 -6.68 -32.69 5.01
N PRO A 210 -7.27 -33.47 4.08
CA PRO A 210 -6.69 -33.75 2.78
C PRO A 210 -6.41 -32.46 1.99
N THR A 211 -5.29 -32.39 1.26
CA THR A 211 -4.81 -31.19 0.54
C THR A 211 -5.92 -30.48 -0.25
N ARG A 212 -6.70 -31.21 -1.05
CA ARG A 212 -7.78 -30.63 -1.87
C ARG A 212 -8.90 -29.96 -1.04
N GLN A 213 -9.24 -30.52 0.12
CA GLN A 213 -10.25 -29.92 1.01
C GLN A 213 -9.69 -28.70 1.73
N ARG A 214 -8.41 -28.72 2.09
CA ARG A 214 -7.72 -27.62 2.75
C ARG A 214 -7.55 -26.41 1.83
N THR A 215 -7.06 -26.60 0.60
CA THR A 215 -6.92 -25.52 -0.39
C THR A 215 -8.26 -24.85 -0.66
N ARG A 216 -9.35 -25.64 -0.77
CA ARG A 216 -10.71 -25.10 -0.93
C ARG A 216 -11.13 -24.27 0.28
N ALA A 217 -10.92 -24.77 1.50
CA ALA A 217 -11.28 -24.07 2.73
C ALA A 217 -10.48 -22.77 2.93
N LEU A 218 -9.19 -22.76 2.57
CA LEU A 218 -8.36 -21.57 2.61
C LEU A 218 -8.76 -20.56 1.53
N THR A 219 -9.10 -21.04 0.32
CA THR A 219 -9.61 -20.17 -0.75
C THR A 219 -10.92 -19.51 -0.33
N ASP A 220 -11.84 -20.28 0.26
CA ASP A 220 -13.10 -19.74 0.78
C ASP A 220 -12.86 -18.71 1.90
N LEU A 221 -11.92 -18.97 2.83
CA LEU A 221 -11.51 -18.00 3.85
C LEU A 221 -11.00 -16.69 3.26
N VAL A 222 -10.15 -16.76 2.23
CA VAL A 222 -9.62 -15.57 1.57
C VAL A 222 -10.74 -14.81 0.87
N ARG A 223 -11.63 -15.50 0.14
CA ARG A 223 -12.79 -14.88 -0.55
C ARG A 223 -13.76 -14.23 0.43
N ASP A 224 -14.04 -14.87 1.56
CA ASP A 224 -14.85 -14.31 2.64
C ASP A 224 -14.19 -13.03 3.20
N THR A 225 -12.87 -13.05 3.42
CA THR A 225 -12.13 -11.88 3.93
C THR A 225 -12.10 -10.74 2.91
N VAL A 226 -11.97 -11.04 1.61
CA VAL A 226 -11.99 -10.06 0.52
C VAL A 226 -13.36 -9.41 0.39
N ALA A 227 -14.43 -10.23 0.41
CA ALA A 227 -15.80 -9.74 0.42
C ALA A 227 -16.05 -8.82 1.61
N ASP A 228 -15.51 -9.16 2.78
CA ASP A 228 -15.62 -8.36 3.98
C ASP A 228 -14.87 -7.02 3.92
N VAL A 229 -13.70 -6.98 3.27
CA VAL A 229 -12.91 -5.74 3.12
C VAL A 229 -13.55 -4.80 2.09
N LEU A 230 -14.07 -5.35 0.99
CA LEU A 230 -14.70 -4.58 -0.09
C LEU A 230 -16.18 -4.26 0.17
N GLY A 231 -16.79 -4.86 1.19
CA GLY A 231 -18.19 -4.61 1.56
C GLY A 231 -19.23 -5.36 0.72
N HIS A 232 -18.82 -6.45 0.06
CA HIS A 232 -19.74 -7.36 -0.63
C HIS A 232 -20.57 -8.19 0.35
N THR A 233 -21.71 -8.71 -0.12
CA THR A 233 -22.67 -9.46 0.70
C THR A 233 -22.22 -10.90 0.99
N GLY A 234 -21.27 -11.43 0.22
CA GLY A 234 -20.62 -12.69 0.51
C GLY A 234 -19.59 -13.09 -0.55
N ARG A 235 -18.86 -14.18 -0.29
CA ARG A 235 -17.85 -14.72 -1.22
C ARG A 235 -18.35 -15.10 -2.61
N GLU A 236 -19.67 -15.23 -2.81
CA GLU A 236 -20.22 -15.57 -4.13
C GLU A 236 -19.99 -14.45 -5.15
N ASP A 237 -19.80 -13.23 -4.67
CA ASP A 237 -19.48 -12.05 -5.48
C ASP A 237 -17.97 -11.94 -5.83
N ILE A 238 -17.14 -12.84 -5.29
CA ILE A 238 -15.67 -12.82 -5.44
C ILE A 238 -15.22 -14.12 -6.12
N GLY A 239 -14.77 -14.09 -7.37
CA GLY A 239 -14.17 -15.24 -8.03
C GLY A 239 -12.85 -15.66 -7.37
N ALA A 240 -12.53 -16.96 -7.40
CA ALA A 240 -11.28 -17.46 -6.81
C ALA A 240 -10.02 -16.97 -7.56
N ASP A 241 -10.19 -16.66 -8.85
CA ASP A 241 -9.14 -16.22 -9.78
C ASP A 241 -9.28 -14.76 -10.19
N ASP A 242 -10.27 -14.06 -9.64
CA ASP A 242 -10.48 -12.64 -9.92
C ASP A 242 -9.32 -11.84 -9.35
N SER A 243 -8.80 -10.92 -10.17
CA SER A 243 -7.77 -9.97 -9.76
C SER A 243 -8.30 -9.05 -8.67
N PHE A 244 -7.60 -8.98 -7.55
CA PHE A 244 -7.95 -8.08 -6.45
C PHE A 244 -8.03 -6.61 -6.87
N ARG A 245 -7.23 -6.18 -7.86
CA ARG A 245 -7.29 -4.81 -8.38
C ARG A 245 -8.59 -4.54 -9.13
N ASP A 246 -9.06 -5.50 -9.92
CA ASP A 246 -10.30 -5.36 -10.70
C ASP A 246 -11.53 -5.38 -9.79
N LEU A 247 -11.43 -6.05 -8.64
CA LEU A 247 -12.40 -6.02 -7.55
C LEU A 247 -12.37 -4.73 -6.72
N GLY A 248 -11.41 -3.83 -6.97
CA GLY A 248 -11.31 -2.54 -6.30
C GLY A 248 -10.48 -2.55 -5.01
N LEU A 249 -9.60 -3.54 -4.79
CA LEU A 249 -8.59 -3.42 -3.73
C LEU A 249 -7.58 -2.32 -4.08
N ASP A 250 -7.45 -1.36 -3.16
CA ASP A 250 -6.45 -0.31 -3.13
C ASP A 250 -5.33 -0.61 -2.12
N SER A 251 -4.39 0.32 -1.97
CA SER A 251 -3.25 0.16 -1.05
C SER A 251 -3.64 0.08 0.43
N LEU A 252 -4.81 0.61 0.83
CA LEU A 252 -5.26 0.61 2.22
C LEU A 252 -5.99 -0.70 2.55
N THR A 253 -6.90 -1.11 1.68
CA THR A 253 -7.67 -2.36 1.77
C THR A 253 -6.78 -3.60 1.61
N ALA A 254 -5.68 -3.52 0.84
CA ALA A 254 -4.67 -4.57 0.77
C ALA A 254 -3.98 -4.83 2.12
N VAL A 255 -3.65 -3.78 2.88
CA VAL A 255 -3.05 -3.91 4.21
C VAL A 255 -4.05 -4.49 5.20
N GLU A 256 -5.32 -4.09 5.11
CA GLU A 256 -6.41 -4.60 5.95
C GLU A 256 -6.66 -6.10 5.71
N LEU A 257 -6.76 -6.53 4.44
CA LEU A 257 -6.86 -7.93 4.05
C LEU A 257 -5.71 -8.76 4.63
N ARG A 258 -4.47 -8.28 4.47
CA ARG A 258 -3.27 -8.94 5.00
C ARG A 258 -3.32 -9.10 6.51
N ASN A 259 -3.70 -8.05 7.24
CA ASN A 259 -3.78 -8.08 8.71
C ASN A 259 -4.84 -9.10 9.17
N ARG A 260 -6.03 -9.09 8.56
CA ARG A 260 -7.11 -10.02 8.89
C ARG A 260 -6.74 -11.47 8.63
N LEU A 261 -6.12 -11.76 7.49
CA LEU A 261 -5.62 -13.10 7.18
C LEU A 261 -4.51 -13.54 8.14
N SER A 262 -3.60 -12.64 8.51
CA SER A 262 -2.55 -12.91 9.49
C SER A 262 -3.15 -13.30 10.85
N THR A 263 -4.20 -12.59 11.29
CA THR A 263 -4.92 -12.89 12.54
C THR A 263 -5.69 -14.20 12.45
N ALA A 264 -6.44 -14.44 11.36
CA ALA A 264 -7.26 -15.64 11.19
C ALA A 264 -6.43 -16.92 11.09
N ALA A 265 -5.30 -16.86 10.37
CA ALA A 265 -4.40 -17.99 10.19
C ALA A 265 -3.32 -18.08 11.28
N GLY A 266 -3.17 -17.05 12.12
CA GLY A 266 -2.15 -16.99 13.17
C GLY A 266 -0.71 -16.93 12.65
N VAL A 267 -0.52 -16.59 11.37
CA VAL A 267 0.79 -16.48 10.68
C VAL A 267 1.12 -15.03 10.40
N ALA A 268 2.41 -14.67 10.44
CA ALA A 268 2.85 -13.33 10.05
C ALA A 268 2.98 -13.28 8.53
N LEU A 269 2.10 -12.53 7.86
CA LEU A 269 2.14 -12.39 6.40
C LEU A 269 2.90 -11.11 6.01
N PRO A 270 3.67 -11.13 4.90
CA PRO A 270 4.37 -9.96 4.41
C PRO A 270 3.39 -8.88 3.94
N SER A 271 3.79 -7.61 4.03
CA SER A 271 2.95 -6.47 3.61
C SER A 271 2.65 -6.44 2.11
N THR A 272 3.43 -7.18 1.32
CA THR A 272 3.31 -7.31 -0.13
C THR A 272 2.37 -8.44 -0.56
N LEU A 273 1.83 -9.25 0.37
CA LEU A 273 1.03 -10.46 0.11
C LEU A 273 0.01 -10.31 -1.03
N VAL A 274 -0.80 -9.24 -0.99
CA VAL A 274 -1.89 -8.99 -1.96
C VAL A 274 -1.35 -8.61 -3.34
N PHE A 275 -0.15 -8.03 -3.41
CA PHE A 275 0.52 -7.67 -4.66
C PHE A 275 1.26 -8.87 -5.26
N ASP A 276 1.93 -9.66 -4.41
CA ASP A 276 2.67 -10.86 -4.80
C ASP A 276 1.72 -12.00 -5.20
N HIS A 277 0.51 -12.01 -4.62
CA HIS A 277 -0.53 -13.01 -4.84
C HIS A 277 -1.87 -12.30 -5.13
N PRO A 278 -2.12 -11.90 -6.39
CA PRO A 278 -3.23 -11.01 -6.74
C PRO A 278 -4.61 -11.67 -6.81
N THR A 279 -4.73 -12.94 -6.42
CA THR A 279 -6.00 -13.69 -6.43
C THR A 279 -6.23 -14.43 -5.12
N ALA A 280 -7.50 -14.77 -4.83
CA ALA A 280 -7.84 -15.48 -3.61
C ALA A 280 -7.21 -16.88 -3.55
N ARG A 281 -7.07 -17.55 -4.70
CA ARG A 281 -6.38 -18.84 -4.82
C ARG A 281 -4.90 -18.72 -4.51
N ALA A 282 -4.20 -17.74 -5.08
CA ALA A 282 -2.77 -17.56 -4.86
C ALA A 282 -2.43 -17.26 -3.39
N VAL A 283 -3.26 -16.45 -2.72
CA VAL A 283 -3.10 -16.20 -1.27
C VAL A 283 -3.37 -17.46 -0.45
N ALA A 284 -4.37 -18.27 -0.83
CA ALA A 284 -4.68 -19.51 -0.14
C ALA A 284 -3.56 -20.55 -0.23
N GLU A 285 -2.90 -20.65 -1.39
CA GLU A 285 -1.72 -21.50 -1.59
C GLU A 285 -0.54 -21.03 -0.73
N ARG A 286 -0.31 -19.72 -0.63
CA ARG A 286 0.72 -19.16 0.26
C ARG A 286 0.43 -19.46 1.73
N LEU A 287 -0.82 -19.33 2.14
CA LEU A 287 -1.27 -19.69 3.49
C LEU A 287 -1.07 -21.18 3.78
N ASP A 288 -1.38 -22.07 2.84
CA ASP A 288 -1.17 -23.51 3.02
C ASP A 288 0.33 -23.84 3.19
N SER A 289 1.19 -23.21 2.38
CA SER A 289 2.65 -23.35 2.48
C SER A 289 3.18 -22.92 3.87
N GLU A 290 2.74 -21.76 4.38
CA GLU A 290 3.13 -21.27 5.71
C GLU A 290 2.60 -22.15 6.86
N LEU A 291 1.37 -22.68 6.72
CA LEU A 291 0.78 -23.59 7.70
C LEU A 291 1.50 -24.94 7.74
N LEU A 292 1.84 -25.49 6.57
CA LEU A 292 2.61 -26.73 6.44
C LEU A 292 4.04 -26.59 6.97
N GLY A 293 4.71 -25.46 6.70
CA GLY A 293 6.05 -25.18 7.24
C GLY A 293 6.09 -25.24 8.77
N ARG A 294 5.04 -24.77 9.45
CA ARG A 294 4.90 -24.84 10.91
C ARG A 294 4.57 -26.23 11.45
N VAL A 295 3.69 -26.98 10.78
CA VAL A 295 3.31 -28.35 11.20
C VAL A 295 4.50 -29.31 11.06
N SER A 296 5.35 -29.10 10.05
CA SER A 296 6.57 -29.89 9.86
C SER A 296 7.75 -29.48 10.76
N GLY A 297 7.58 -28.47 11.63
CA GLY A 297 8.65 -27.99 12.53
C GLY A 297 9.82 -27.32 11.82
N THR A 298 9.71 -27.06 10.52
CA THR A 298 10.70 -26.34 9.72
C THR A 298 10.31 -24.86 9.68
N ALA A 299 10.87 -24.07 10.60
CA ALA A 299 10.77 -22.62 10.50
C ALA A 299 11.23 -22.17 9.10
N PRO A 300 10.54 -21.21 8.44
CA PRO A 300 11.08 -20.63 7.23
C PRO A 300 12.39 -19.95 7.64
N VAL A 301 13.50 -20.45 7.11
CA VAL A 301 14.77 -19.76 7.16
C VAL A 301 14.51 -18.46 6.43
N ARG A 302 14.32 -17.37 7.18
CA ARG A 302 14.48 -16.02 6.67
C ARG A 302 15.87 -16.05 6.06
N ALA A 303 15.95 -16.07 4.73
CA ALA A 303 17.22 -15.94 4.04
C ALA A 303 17.84 -14.65 4.56
N GLU A 304 18.82 -14.78 5.43
CA GLU A 304 19.75 -13.70 5.69
C GLU A 304 20.29 -13.33 4.32
N MET A 305 20.08 -12.06 3.95
CA MET A 305 20.81 -11.44 2.84
C MET A 305 22.26 -11.91 2.97
N PRO A 306 22.83 -12.61 1.97
CA PRO A 306 24.22 -12.98 2.05
C PRO A 306 25.01 -11.69 2.23
N SER A 307 25.61 -11.51 3.42
CA SER A 307 26.72 -10.59 3.54
C SER A 307 27.69 -11.05 2.47
N ALA A 308 27.99 -10.20 1.50
CA ALA A 308 28.95 -10.51 0.44
C ALA A 308 30.27 -10.92 1.09
N SER A 309 30.43 -12.22 1.33
CA SER A 309 31.72 -12.83 1.56
C SER A 309 32.40 -12.77 0.22
N SER A 310 33.32 -11.82 0.08
CA SER A 310 34.19 -11.66 -1.05
C SER A 310 35.20 -12.82 -1.12
N ASP A 311 34.73 -14.05 -1.23
CA ASP A 311 35.53 -15.08 -1.86
C ASP A 311 35.47 -14.79 -3.36
N SER A 312 36.52 -14.13 -3.85
CA SER A 312 36.67 -13.60 -5.20
C SER A 312 36.79 -14.69 -6.29
N ASN A 313 36.14 -15.83 -6.09
CA ASN A 313 36.32 -17.03 -6.89
C ASN A 313 35.02 -17.81 -7.11
N ASP A 314 33.84 -17.23 -6.88
CA ASP A 314 32.57 -17.86 -7.27
C ASP A 314 32.40 -17.76 -8.80
N PRO A 315 32.52 -18.86 -9.57
CA PRO A 315 32.46 -18.79 -11.01
C PRO A 315 31.04 -18.51 -11.49
N ILE A 316 30.83 -17.41 -12.22
CA ILE A 316 29.58 -17.16 -12.93
C ILE A 316 29.45 -18.20 -14.05
N VAL A 317 28.38 -18.99 -14.02
CA VAL A 317 28.06 -19.97 -15.08
C VAL A 317 26.95 -19.41 -15.95
N ILE A 318 27.18 -19.37 -17.27
CA ILE A 318 26.13 -19.06 -18.25
C ILE A 318 25.38 -20.36 -18.55
N VAL A 319 24.18 -20.49 -17.98
CA VAL A 319 23.35 -21.70 -18.13
C VAL A 319 22.56 -21.70 -19.44
N SER A 320 22.11 -20.53 -19.89
CA SER A 320 21.31 -20.35 -21.11
C SER A 320 21.49 -18.94 -21.67
N MET A 321 21.06 -18.75 -22.92
CA MET A 321 21.03 -17.46 -23.61
C MET A 321 19.81 -17.40 -24.54
N ALA A 322 19.20 -16.22 -24.66
CA ALA A 322 18.18 -15.87 -25.65
C ALA A 322 18.50 -14.47 -26.18
N CYS A 323 18.16 -14.20 -27.45
CA CYS A 323 18.49 -12.92 -28.07
C CYS A 323 17.62 -12.60 -29.28
N ARG A 324 17.56 -11.31 -29.63
CA ARG A 324 16.93 -10.79 -30.85
C ARG A 324 17.90 -9.82 -31.52
N TYR A 325 18.18 -10.03 -32.81
CA TYR A 325 19.06 -9.17 -33.61
C TYR A 325 18.48 -8.94 -35.01
N PRO A 326 18.95 -7.91 -35.74
CA PRO A 326 18.55 -7.68 -37.12
C PRO A 326 18.79 -8.87 -38.04
N GLY A 327 18.02 -8.93 -39.13
CA GLY A 327 18.09 -10.01 -40.12
C GLY A 327 17.35 -11.29 -39.70
N GLY A 328 16.30 -11.17 -38.89
CA GLY A 328 15.49 -12.31 -38.45
C GLY A 328 16.18 -13.24 -37.44
N VAL A 329 17.24 -12.77 -36.77
CA VAL A 329 17.98 -13.57 -35.79
C VAL A 329 17.23 -13.59 -34.46
N GLY A 330 16.61 -14.73 -34.17
CA GLY A 330 15.82 -14.99 -32.97
C GLY A 330 16.48 -15.93 -31.95
N SER A 331 17.66 -16.49 -32.23
CA SER A 331 18.33 -17.39 -31.29
C SER A 331 19.86 -17.26 -31.28
N PRO A 332 20.54 -17.71 -30.21
CA PRO A 332 22.01 -17.74 -30.16
C PRO A 332 22.64 -18.58 -31.28
N GLU A 333 21.99 -19.66 -31.71
CA GLU A 333 22.45 -20.48 -32.83
C GLU A 333 22.39 -19.72 -34.15
N GLN A 334 21.32 -18.97 -34.38
CA GLN A 334 21.18 -18.13 -35.57
C GLN A 334 22.19 -16.98 -35.57
N LEU A 335 22.44 -16.39 -34.40
CA LEU A 335 23.50 -15.39 -34.23
C LEU A 335 24.86 -15.99 -34.57
N TRP A 336 25.15 -17.20 -34.08
CA TRP A 336 26.41 -17.88 -34.38
C TRP A 336 26.58 -18.13 -35.87
N THR A 337 25.54 -18.62 -36.55
CA THR A 337 25.55 -18.81 -38.01
C THR A 337 25.85 -17.49 -38.73
N LEU A 338 25.11 -16.43 -38.42
CA LEU A 338 25.31 -15.09 -38.99
C LEU A 338 26.77 -14.63 -38.86
N LEU A 339 27.34 -14.74 -37.65
CA LEU A 339 28.71 -14.32 -37.37
C LEU A 339 29.73 -15.19 -38.11
N SER A 340 29.52 -16.51 -38.14
CA SER A 340 30.43 -17.46 -38.79
C SER A 340 30.42 -17.37 -40.32
N GLU A 341 29.29 -16.95 -40.88
CA GLU A 341 29.10 -16.74 -42.32
C GLU A 341 29.36 -15.29 -42.75
N GLU A 342 29.76 -14.42 -41.81
CA GLU A 342 30.08 -13.00 -42.04
C GLU A 342 28.95 -12.25 -42.78
N GLN A 343 27.69 -12.55 -42.47
CA GLN A 343 26.55 -11.96 -43.16
C GLN A 343 26.29 -10.51 -42.74
N ASP A 344 25.98 -9.65 -43.72
CA ASP A 344 25.51 -8.29 -43.49
C ASP A 344 23.97 -8.26 -43.37
N VAL A 345 23.47 -7.74 -42.25
CA VAL A 345 22.04 -7.61 -41.94
C VAL A 345 21.57 -6.15 -41.94
N VAL A 346 22.38 -5.23 -42.43
CA VAL A 346 21.98 -3.85 -42.68
C VAL A 346 20.97 -3.82 -43.82
N ALA A 347 19.77 -3.34 -43.54
CA ALA A 347 18.66 -3.29 -44.47
C ALA A 347 18.12 -1.87 -44.61
N GLY A 348 17.25 -1.67 -45.61
CA GLY A 348 16.49 -0.42 -45.73
C GLY A 348 15.59 -0.21 -44.51
N PHE A 349 15.20 1.04 -44.27
CA PHE A 349 14.29 1.36 -43.17
C PHE A 349 12.94 0.63 -43.28
N PRO A 350 12.37 0.19 -42.15
CA PRO A 350 11.14 -0.58 -42.14
C PRO A 350 9.93 0.26 -42.60
N THR A 351 9.10 -0.32 -43.48
CA THR A 351 7.92 0.34 -44.07
C THR A 351 6.66 0.21 -43.23
N ASP A 352 6.70 -0.58 -42.16
CA ASP A 352 5.57 -0.93 -41.30
C ASP A 352 5.46 -0.06 -40.03
N ARG A 353 6.38 0.91 -39.85
CA ARG A 353 6.45 1.76 -38.63
C ARG A 353 5.76 3.12 -38.77
N GLY A 354 5.11 3.37 -39.91
CA GLY A 354 4.41 4.62 -40.19
C GLY A 354 5.33 5.82 -40.39
N TRP A 355 6.60 5.59 -40.73
CA TRP A 355 7.58 6.65 -41.01
C TRP A 355 7.39 7.21 -42.41
N ASP A 356 7.58 8.52 -42.57
CA ASP A 356 7.66 9.18 -43.89
C ASP A 356 9.03 8.95 -44.51
N LEU A 357 9.25 7.77 -45.09
CA LEU A 357 10.55 7.39 -45.65
C LEU A 357 10.96 8.23 -46.88
N ASP A 358 9.99 8.83 -47.56
CA ASP A 358 10.24 9.68 -48.74
C ASP A 358 10.78 11.04 -48.31
N GLY A 359 10.22 11.63 -47.24
CA GLY A 359 10.67 12.90 -46.66
C GLY A 359 11.85 12.79 -45.68
N LEU A 360 12.16 11.59 -45.19
CA LEU A 360 13.16 11.39 -44.14
C LEU A 360 14.61 11.48 -44.64
N PHE A 361 14.89 11.34 -45.93
CA PHE A 361 16.28 11.33 -46.44
C PHE A 361 16.73 12.68 -46.99
N ASP A 362 17.86 13.19 -46.51
CA ASP A 362 18.57 14.31 -47.11
C ASP A 362 20.08 14.00 -47.19
N PRO A 363 20.74 14.17 -48.35
CA PRO A 363 22.18 13.93 -48.46
C PRO A 363 23.05 14.88 -47.61
N ASP A 364 22.53 16.00 -47.15
CA ASP A 364 23.20 16.92 -46.24
C ASP A 364 23.02 16.47 -44.77
N PRO A 365 24.09 16.03 -44.07
CA PRO A 365 23.98 15.62 -42.67
C PRO A 365 23.62 16.76 -41.72
N ASP A 366 23.77 18.02 -42.13
CA ASP A 366 23.43 19.19 -41.33
C ASP A 366 21.97 19.63 -41.52
N HIS A 367 21.22 19.02 -42.46
CA HIS A 367 19.82 19.33 -42.70
C HIS A 367 18.94 18.80 -41.53
N PRO A 368 18.24 19.67 -40.77
CA PRO A 368 17.53 19.24 -39.56
C PRO A 368 16.32 18.35 -39.85
N GLY A 369 16.12 17.34 -39.00
CA GLY A 369 14.93 16.47 -39.05
C GLY A 369 14.96 15.39 -40.13
N THR A 370 16.08 15.26 -40.84
CA THR A 370 16.31 14.25 -41.88
C THR A 370 17.49 13.33 -41.52
N SER A 371 17.60 12.20 -42.22
CA SER A 371 18.65 11.20 -42.11
C SER A 371 19.48 11.20 -43.39
N TYR A 372 20.81 11.22 -43.25
CA TYR A 372 21.74 11.09 -44.38
C TYR A 372 22.00 9.64 -44.81
N THR A 373 21.39 8.67 -44.12
CA THR A 373 21.40 7.24 -44.49
C THR A 373 19.98 6.72 -44.69
N ARG A 374 19.83 5.71 -45.56
CA ARG A 374 18.58 4.97 -45.79
C ARG A 374 18.63 3.55 -45.21
N PHE A 375 19.73 3.20 -44.54
CA PHE A 375 20.02 1.84 -44.12
C PHE A 375 20.35 1.78 -42.63
N GLY A 376 19.96 0.68 -41.98
CA GLY A 376 20.22 0.40 -40.57
C GLY A 376 19.91 -1.05 -40.21
N GLY A 377 20.23 -1.43 -38.97
CA GLY A 377 19.82 -2.72 -38.41
C GLY A 377 18.51 -2.58 -37.65
N PHE A 378 17.50 -3.36 -38.02
CA PHE A 378 16.17 -3.31 -37.41
C PHE A 378 15.72 -4.70 -36.96
N LEU A 379 15.04 -4.76 -35.82
CA LEU A 379 14.33 -5.97 -35.40
C LEU A 379 13.02 -6.10 -36.19
N ASP A 380 12.77 -7.32 -36.67
CA ASP A 380 11.49 -7.70 -37.23
C ASP A 380 10.41 -7.75 -36.13
N ASP A 381 9.16 -7.49 -36.50
CA ASP A 381 7.97 -7.65 -35.65
C ASP A 381 8.06 -7.06 -34.21
N VAL A 382 8.66 -5.87 -34.04
CA VAL A 382 8.78 -5.26 -32.69
C VAL A 382 7.42 -4.93 -32.05
N ALA A 383 6.35 -4.88 -32.85
CA ALA A 383 5.02 -4.57 -32.39
C ALA A 383 4.29 -5.80 -31.83
N GLY A 384 4.66 -7.00 -32.27
CA GLY A 384 4.13 -8.27 -31.78
C GLY A 384 4.43 -8.49 -30.30
N PHE A 385 3.41 -8.91 -29.55
CA PHE A 385 3.56 -9.26 -28.14
C PHE A 385 2.37 -10.09 -27.65
N ASP A 386 2.63 -11.25 -27.04
CA ASP A 386 1.57 -12.04 -26.38
C ASP A 386 1.29 -11.52 -24.97
N ALA A 387 0.49 -10.46 -24.88
CA ALA A 387 0.14 -9.85 -23.60
C ALA A 387 -0.60 -10.82 -22.65
N GLY A 388 -1.42 -11.72 -23.20
CA GLY A 388 -2.22 -12.66 -22.43
C GLY A 388 -1.36 -13.67 -21.67
N LEU A 389 -0.30 -14.17 -22.32
CA LEU A 389 0.67 -15.08 -21.69
C LEU A 389 1.28 -14.50 -20.40
N PHE A 390 1.53 -13.18 -20.38
CA PHE A 390 2.14 -12.49 -19.25
C PHE A 390 1.13 -11.84 -18.29
N GLY A 391 -0.17 -12.07 -18.48
CA GLY A 391 -1.22 -11.46 -17.65
C GLY A 391 -1.33 -9.93 -17.82
N ILE A 392 -0.89 -9.41 -18.96
CA ILE A 392 -0.91 -7.98 -19.28
C ILE A 392 -2.15 -7.67 -20.10
N SER A 393 -2.87 -6.61 -19.72
CA SER A 393 -4.07 -6.22 -20.48
C SER A 393 -3.70 -5.68 -21.87
N PRO A 394 -4.54 -5.87 -22.90
CA PRO A 394 -4.29 -5.29 -24.22
C PRO A 394 -4.07 -3.76 -24.19
N ARG A 395 -4.72 -3.05 -23.26
CA ARG A 395 -4.57 -1.60 -23.09
C ARG A 395 -3.19 -1.21 -22.56
N GLU A 396 -2.69 -1.95 -21.58
CA GLU A 396 -1.34 -1.75 -21.04
C GLU A 396 -0.30 -2.11 -22.11
N ALA A 397 -0.49 -3.22 -22.83
CA ALA A 397 0.41 -3.67 -23.87
C ALA A 397 0.61 -2.60 -24.96
N LEU A 398 -0.42 -1.85 -25.34
CA LEU A 398 -0.34 -0.79 -26.35
C LEU A 398 0.65 0.32 -26.01
N VAL A 399 0.74 0.70 -24.73
CA VAL A 399 1.61 1.80 -24.26
C VAL A 399 2.91 1.32 -23.64
N MET A 400 3.13 0.00 -23.60
CA MET A 400 4.34 -0.60 -23.07
C MET A 400 5.49 -0.45 -24.07
N ASP A 401 6.66 -0.02 -23.61
CA ASP A 401 7.86 0.07 -24.45
C ASP A 401 8.17 -1.30 -25.08
N PRO A 402 8.42 -1.39 -26.40
CA PRO A 402 8.81 -2.64 -27.05
C PRO A 402 10.01 -3.33 -26.37
N GLN A 403 10.93 -2.60 -25.75
CA GLN A 403 12.02 -3.20 -24.96
C GLN A 403 11.51 -4.04 -23.79
N GLN A 404 10.48 -3.57 -23.08
CA GLN A 404 9.85 -4.33 -22.00
C GLN A 404 9.18 -5.61 -22.52
N ARG A 405 8.49 -5.52 -23.66
CA ARG A 405 7.83 -6.67 -24.32
C ARG A 405 8.85 -7.73 -24.72
N LEU A 406 9.88 -7.32 -25.44
CA LEU A 406 10.94 -8.20 -25.92
C LEU A 406 11.70 -8.87 -24.78
N LEU A 407 11.95 -8.15 -23.68
CA LEU A 407 12.64 -8.72 -22.52
C LEU A 407 11.78 -9.74 -21.78
N LEU A 408 10.45 -9.56 -21.71
CA LEU A 408 9.56 -10.58 -21.14
C LEU A 408 9.58 -11.88 -21.96
N GLU A 409 9.43 -11.76 -23.28
CA GLU A 409 9.48 -12.91 -24.20
C GLU A 409 10.85 -13.58 -24.18
N SER A 410 11.93 -12.79 -24.23
CA SER A 410 13.30 -13.32 -24.18
C SER A 410 13.60 -13.99 -22.85
N THR A 411 13.04 -13.50 -21.73
CA THR A 411 13.21 -14.15 -20.42
C THR A 411 12.46 -15.49 -20.37
N TRP A 412 11.25 -15.56 -20.92
CA TRP A 412 10.52 -16.82 -21.04
C TRP A 412 11.32 -17.85 -21.86
N GLU A 413 11.77 -17.45 -23.06
CA GLU A 413 12.56 -18.31 -23.93
C GLU A 413 13.87 -18.75 -23.26
N LEU A 414 14.55 -17.84 -22.55
CA LEU A 414 15.78 -18.14 -21.83
C LEU A 414 15.59 -19.30 -20.84
N LEU A 415 14.48 -19.28 -20.09
CA LEU A 415 14.12 -20.30 -19.10
C LEU A 415 13.75 -21.63 -19.78
N GLU A 416 12.96 -21.58 -20.85
CA GLU A 416 12.62 -22.78 -21.63
C GLU A 416 13.86 -23.46 -22.21
N ARG A 417 14.78 -22.68 -22.78
CA ARG A 417 16.06 -23.16 -23.31
C ARG A 417 16.96 -23.74 -22.22
N ALA A 418 16.88 -23.20 -21.01
CA ALA A 418 17.57 -23.76 -19.85
C ALA A 418 16.93 -25.07 -19.34
N GLY A 419 15.75 -25.44 -19.82
CA GLY A 419 14.95 -26.54 -19.29
C GLY A 419 14.40 -26.23 -17.88
N ILE A 420 14.28 -24.95 -17.52
CA ILE A 420 13.82 -24.51 -16.21
C ILE A 420 12.36 -24.06 -16.33
N SER A 421 11.47 -24.66 -15.55
CA SER A 421 10.09 -24.19 -15.47
C SER A 421 10.04 -22.81 -14.79
N PRO A 422 9.42 -21.79 -15.41
CA PRO A 422 9.28 -20.47 -14.79
C PRO A 422 8.65 -20.51 -13.40
N ASP A 423 7.62 -21.35 -13.21
CA ASP A 423 6.93 -21.49 -11.93
C ASP A 423 7.82 -22.09 -10.83
N SER A 424 8.85 -22.85 -11.19
CA SER A 424 9.80 -23.40 -10.22
C SER A 424 10.71 -22.35 -9.58
N LEU A 425 10.82 -21.18 -10.21
CA LEU A 425 11.62 -20.05 -9.72
C LEU A 425 10.79 -19.01 -8.98
N ARG A 426 9.45 -19.13 -8.95
CA ARG A 426 8.60 -18.23 -8.17
C ARG A 426 8.96 -18.32 -6.69
N GLY A 427 9.16 -17.17 -6.04
CA GLY A 427 9.59 -17.07 -4.65
C GLY A 427 11.08 -17.34 -4.41
N SER A 428 11.87 -17.58 -5.46
CA SER A 428 13.31 -17.79 -5.34
C SER A 428 14.06 -16.47 -5.26
N SER A 429 15.28 -16.49 -4.69
CA SER A 429 16.20 -15.34 -4.65
C SER A 429 16.85 -15.02 -6.00
N THR A 430 16.13 -15.21 -7.11
CA THR A 430 16.59 -14.93 -8.48
C THR A 430 16.66 -13.43 -8.70
N GLY A 431 17.84 -12.91 -9.07
CA GLY A 431 18.03 -11.49 -9.39
C GLY A 431 17.83 -11.19 -10.87
N VAL A 432 17.38 -9.98 -11.19
CA VAL A 432 17.21 -9.47 -12.55
C VAL A 432 18.03 -8.19 -12.71
N PHE A 433 18.99 -8.23 -13.63
CA PHE A 433 19.89 -7.11 -13.91
C PHE A 433 19.77 -6.75 -15.39
N VAL A 434 19.33 -5.53 -15.70
CA VAL A 434 19.04 -5.09 -17.07
C VAL A 434 19.85 -3.83 -17.39
N GLY A 435 20.55 -3.84 -18.51
CA GLY A 435 21.02 -2.62 -19.17
C GLY A 435 20.00 -2.16 -20.18
N THR A 436 19.67 -0.88 -20.20
CA THR A 436 18.75 -0.28 -21.18
C THR A 436 19.26 1.09 -21.60
N ASN A 437 18.91 1.51 -22.81
CA ASN A 437 19.12 2.86 -23.28
C ASN A 437 18.02 3.25 -24.26
N GLY A 438 17.79 4.56 -24.39
CA GLY A 438 16.66 5.08 -25.16
C GLY A 438 15.32 4.81 -24.47
N GLN A 439 14.67 5.86 -23.97
CA GLN A 439 13.34 5.80 -23.33
C GLN A 439 12.39 6.83 -23.96
N ASP A 440 12.48 6.99 -25.27
CA ASP A 440 11.72 7.99 -26.01
C ASP A 440 10.36 7.48 -26.50
N TYR A 441 10.10 6.17 -26.40
CA TYR A 441 8.83 5.57 -26.81
C TYR A 441 7.63 6.30 -26.17
N GLY A 442 7.67 6.51 -24.85
CA GLY A 442 6.64 7.23 -24.11
C GLY A 442 6.42 8.68 -24.57
N THR A 443 7.49 9.36 -24.99
CA THR A 443 7.42 10.74 -25.49
C THR A 443 7.02 10.85 -26.96
N ARG A 444 7.17 9.76 -27.71
CA ARG A 444 6.81 9.66 -29.14
C ARG A 444 5.42 9.07 -29.37
N LEU A 445 4.80 8.48 -28.34
CA LEU A 445 3.37 8.19 -28.33
C LEU A 445 2.63 9.53 -28.46
N GLY A 446 1.94 9.73 -29.59
CA GLY A 446 1.14 10.93 -29.83
C GLY A 446 -0.09 10.99 -28.91
N THR A 447 -1.29 10.84 -29.48
CA THR A 447 -2.52 10.73 -28.68
C THR A 447 -2.64 9.33 -28.06
N VAL A 448 -2.48 9.24 -26.74
CA VAL A 448 -2.75 8.03 -25.97
C VAL A 448 -4.24 7.98 -25.64
N PRO A 449 -4.93 6.84 -25.84
CA PRO A 449 -6.31 6.69 -25.39
C PRO A 449 -6.42 6.95 -23.88
N ALA A 450 -7.43 7.69 -23.43
CA ALA A 450 -7.62 8.01 -22.00
C ALA A 450 -7.63 6.76 -21.09
N GLU A 451 -8.09 5.63 -21.62
CA GLU A 451 -8.12 4.33 -20.93
C GLU A 451 -6.74 3.69 -20.71
N ALA A 452 -5.72 4.12 -21.46
CA ALA A 452 -4.34 3.62 -21.37
C ALA A 452 -3.39 4.60 -20.68
N GLU A 453 -3.84 5.82 -20.38
CA GLU A 453 -3.05 6.90 -19.77
C GLU A 453 -2.46 6.48 -18.42
N GLY A 454 -3.22 5.74 -17.61
CA GLY A 454 -2.77 5.21 -16.32
C GLY A 454 -1.61 4.22 -16.40
N TYR A 455 -1.38 3.60 -17.55
CA TYR A 455 -0.30 2.63 -17.77
C TYR A 455 0.95 3.26 -18.39
N LEU A 456 0.92 4.52 -18.83
CA LEU A 456 2.06 5.15 -19.50
C LEU A 456 3.31 5.18 -18.63
N LEU A 457 3.17 5.55 -17.36
CA LEU A 457 4.29 5.65 -16.44
C LEU A 457 4.99 4.29 -16.27
N THR A 458 4.21 3.22 -16.05
CA THR A 458 4.75 1.87 -15.84
C THR A 458 5.13 1.17 -17.14
N GLY A 459 4.57 1.59 -18.27
CA GLY A 459 4.86 1.05 -19.58
C GLY A 459 6.16 1.58 -20.19
N THR A 460 6.62 2.77 -19.79
CA THR A 460 7.70 3.48 -20.50
C THR A 460 8.92 3.80 -19.64
N ALA A 461 8.79 3.82 -18.31
CA ALA A 461 9.93 4.07 -17.44
C ALA A 461 10.93 2.90 -17.46
N GLY A 462 12.21 3.18 -17.77
CA GLY A 462 13.24 2.13 -17.82
C GLY A 462 13.46 1.43 -16.48
N SER A 463 13.32 2.14 -15.36
CA SER A 463 13.43 1.53 -14.02
C SER A 463 12.41 0.42 -13.76
N VAL A 464 11.32 0.36 -14.55
CA VAL A 464 10.27 -0.66 -14.42
C VAL A 464 10.65 -1.97 -15.13
N ILE A 465 11.61 -1.97 -16.05
CA ILE A 465 11.94 -3.15 -16.87
C ILE A 465 12.33 -4.35 -15.98
N SER A 466 13.36 -4.19 -15.13
CA SER A 466 13.80 -5.28 -14.23
C SER A 466 12.71 -5.69 -13.24
N GLY A 467 11.99 -4.71 -12.69
CA GLY A 467 10.90 -4.96 -11.74
C GLY A 467 9.72 -5.70 -12.36
N ARG A 468 9.40 -5.44 -13.63
CA ARG A 468 8.33 -6.13 -14.36
C ARG A 468 8.68 -7.59 -14.61
N ILE A 469 9.91 -7.88 -15.01
CA ILE A 469 10.39 -9.26 -15.15
C ILE A 469 10.28 -9.98 -13.79
N SER A 470 10.82 -9.39 -12.72
CA SER A 470 10.69 -9.97 -11.38
C SER A 470 9.24 -10.20 -10.97
N TYR A 471 8.34 -9.27 -11.27
CA TYR A 471 6.92 -9.39 -10.94
C TYR A 471 6.22 -10.51 -11.72
N VAL A 472 6.38 -10.54 -13.05
CA VAL A 472 5.73 -11.52 -13.93
C VAL A 472 6.16 -12.95 -13.59
N PHE A 473 7.46 -13.15 -13.38
CA PHE A 473 8.03 -14.47 -13.09
C PHE A 473 8.12 -14.80 -11.59
N GLY A 474 7.74 -13.87 -10.71
CA GLY A 474 7.75 -14.04 -9.25
C GLY A 474 9.15 -14.20 -8.65
N PHE A 475 10.16 -13.51 -9.19
CA PHE A 475 11.52 -13.53 -8.64
C PHE A 475 11.64 -12.56 -7.46
N GLU A 476 12.25 -13.02 -6.35
CA GLU A 476 12.40 -12.25 -5.10
C GLU A 476 13.84 -11.76 -4.85
N GLY A 477 14.76 -11.94 -5.80
CA GLY A 477 16.10 -11.37 -5.73
C GLY A 477 16.18 -9.90 -6.17
N PRO A 478 17.39 -9.31 -6.20
CA PRO A 478 17.58 -7.91 -6.60
C PRO A 478 17.07 -7.64 -8.02
N ALA A 479 16.32 -6.55 -8.20
CA ALA A 479 15.87 -6.08 -9.51
C ALA A 479 16.50 -4.72 -9.81
N VAL A 480 17.47 -4.69 -10.73
CA VAL A 480 18.25 -3.48 -11.04
C VAL A 480 18.20 -3.21 -12.54
N THR A 481 17.83 -1.99 -12.89
CA THR A 481 17.97 -1.48 -14.26
C THR A 481 19.04 -0.39 -14.27
N VAL A 482 19.98 -0.46 -15.20
CA VAL A 482 21.07 0.49 -15.41
C VAL A 482 20.87 1.16 -16.77
N ASP A 483 20.85 2.49 -16.77
CA ASP A 483 20.86 3.30 -18.00
C ASP A 483 22.31 3.38 -18.51
N THR A 484 22.58 2.83 -19.69
CA THR A 484 23.92 2.63 -20.27
C THR A 484 24.16 3.49 -21.50
#